data_AF-A0A3B8LPL6-F1
#
_entry.id   AF-A0A3B8LPL6-F1
#
_cell.length_a   1.000
_cell.length_b   1.000
_cell.length_c   1.000
_cell.angle_alpha   90.00
_cell.angle_beta   90.00
_cell.angle_gamma   90.00
#
_symmetry.space_group_name_H-M   'P 1'
#
loop_
_entity.id
_entity.type
_entity.pdbx_description
1 polymer ?
#
loop_
_entity_poly.entity_id
_entity_poly.type
_entity_poly.pdbx_seq_one_letter_code
_entity_poly.pdbx_strand_id
1 'polypeptide(L)'
;MWDFAKARVKNYVKQPFYSLYERRLEEKVMSLERPKHVGVILDGNRRYARVNKFSKLIDGHKKGADKLEEFMEWCFELDIPIITIWAFSIDNFHRSEEEV
;
A
#
# COMPACT_ATOMS: atom_id res chain seq x y z
N MET A 1 -15.25 -1.85 23.05
CA MET A 1 -14.21 -1.27 23.93
C MET A 1 -13.11 -2.28 24.28
N TRP A 2 -13.42 -3.58 24.43
CA TRP A 2 -12.45 -4.64 24.75
C TRP A 2 -11.54 -5.09 23.57
N ASP A 3 -11.95 -4.93 22.31
CA ASP A 3 -11.16 -5.39 21.14
C ASP A 3 -10.03 -4.43 20.69
N PHE A 4 -10.23 -3.12 20.90
CA PHE A 4 -9.23 -2.11 20.57
C PHE A 4 -7.98 -2.19 21.46
N ALA A 5 -8.15 -2.55 22.73
CA ALA A 5 -7.05 -2.73 23.68
C ALA A 5 -6.16 -3.94 23.31
N LYS A 6 -6.75 -5.04 22.83
CA LYS A 6 -6.01 -6.24 22.41
C LYS A 6 -5.16 -6.00 21.15
N ALA A 7 -5.65 -5.26 20.16
CA ALA A 7 -4.88 -4.91 18.97
C ALA A 7 -3.67 -4.02 19.31
N ARG A 8 -3.85 -3.07 20.23
CA ARG A 8 -2.80 -2.14 20.68
C ARG A 8 -1.71 -2.83 21.52
N VAL A 9 -2.08 -3.78 22.39
CA VAL A 9 -1.13 -4.59 23.18
C VAL A 9 -0.41 -5.64 22.32
N LYS A 10 -1.11 -6.26 21.36
CA LYS A 10 -0.51 -7.25 20.44
C LYS A 10 0.52 -6.63 19.50
N ASN A 11 0.36 -5.35 19.14
CA ASN A 11 1.37 -4.59 18.40
C ASN A 11 2.59 -4.29 19.27
N TYR A 12 2.42 -3.89 20.54
CA TYR A 12 3.54 -3.57 21.45
C TYR A 12 4.50 -4.73 21.72
N VAL A 13 3.99 -5.96 21.85
CA VAL A 13 4.82 -7.15 22.10
C VAL A 13 5.48 -7.66 20.82
N LYS A 14 4.87 -7.41 19.66
CA LYS A 14 5.45 -7.77 18.36
C LYS A 14 6.50 -6.79 17.89
N GLN A 15 6.41 -5.53 18.27
CA GLN A 15 7.32 -4.44 17.86
C GLN A 15 8.81 -4.79 17.96
N PRO A 16 9.36 -5.31 19.08
CA PRO A 16 10.79 -5.61 19.15
C PRO A 16 11.24 -6.80 18.28
N PHE A 17 10.35 -7.77 18.04
CA PHE A 17 10.65 -8.91 17.18
C PHE A 17 10.48 -8.56 15.70
N TYR A 18 9.46 -7.77 15.37
CA TYR A 18 9.23 -7.26 14.02
C TYR A 18 10.32 -6.27 13.62
N SER A 19 10.77 -5.39 14.50
CA SER A 19 11.85 -4.44 14.16
C SER A 19 13.18 -5.15 13.87
N LEU A 20 13.51 -6.21 14.62
CA LEU A 20 14.69 -7.04 14.33
C LEU A 20 14.54 -7.78 12.99
N TYR A 21 13.33 -8.26 12.69
CA TYR A 21 13.03 -8.92 11.43
C TYR A 21 13.09 -7.97 10.23
N GLU A 22 12.48 -6.79 10.35
CA GLU A 22 12.49 -5.70 9.37
C GLU A 22 13.92 -5.27 9.09
N ARG A 23 14.71 -4.97 10.14
CA ARG A 23 16.13 -4.62 9.99
C ARG A 23 16.92 -5.68 9.24
N ARG A 24 16.72 -6.97 9.55
CA ARG A 24 17.40 -8.07 8.83
C ARG A 24 16.97 -8.14 7.36
N LEU A 25 15.70 -7.89 7.06
CA LEU A 25 15.20 -7.84 5.69
C LEU A 25 15.78 -6.64 4.93
N GLU A 26 15.83 -5.48 5.55
CA GLU A 26 16.43 -4.26 4.99
C GLU A 26 17.91 -4.49 4.68
N GLU A 27 18.70 -5.00 5.63
CA GLU A 27 20.11 -5.35 5.42
C GLU A 27 20.28 -6.30 4.22
N LYS A 28 19.40 -7.30 4.10
CA LYS A 28 19.41 -8.23 2.96
C LYS A 28 19.05 -7.55 1.64
N VAL A 29 17.96 -6.77 1.59
CA VAL A 29 17.51 -6.07 0.38
C VAL A 29 18.56 -5.07 -0.09
N MET A 30 19.19 -4.35 0.85
CA MET A 30 20.24 -3.37 0.55
C MET A 30 21.53 -4.01 0.02
N SER A 31 21.76 -5.30 0.28
CA SER A 31 22.87 -6.06 -0.29
C SER A 31 22.60 -6.61 -1.69
N LEU A 32 21.35 -6.59 -2.15
CA LEU A 32 20.97 -7.07 -3.48
C LEU A 32 21.09 -5.95 -4.52
N GLU A 33 21.22 -6.34 -5.78
CA GLU A 33 21.12 -5.38 -6.89
C GLU A 33 19.70 -4.81 -6.95
N ARG A 34 19.60 -3.48 -6.99
CA ARG A 34 18.31 -2.79 -6.97
C ARG A 34 17.66 -2.83 -8.35
N PRO A 35 16.33 -3.02 -8.44
CA PRO A 35 15.64 -2.93 -9.71
C PRO A 35 15.71 -1.50 -10.25
N LYS A 36 15.92 -1.35 -11.55
CA LYS A 36 15.88 -0.05 -12.22
C LYS A 36 14.47 0.37 -12.64
N HIS A 37 13.54 -0.58 -12.63
CA HIS A 37 12.16 -0.38 -13.06
C HIS A 37 11.21 -1.26 -12.25
N VAL A 38 10.16 -0.65 -11.69
CA VAL A 38 9.08 -1.36 -11.00
C VAL A 38 7.74 -1.07 -11.67
N GLY A 39 6.98 -2.13 -11.96
CA GLY A 39 5.59 -2.05 -12.41
C GLY A 39 4.64 -2.35 -11.25
N VAL A 40 3.61 -1.52 -11.06
CA VAL A 40 2.59 -1.69 -10.01
C VAL A 40 1.19 -1.61 -10.59
N ILE A 41 0.31 -2.50 -10.13
CA ILE A 41 -1.12 -2.49 -10.44
C ILE A 41 -1.88 -2.07 -9.19
N LEU A 42 -2.63 -0.98 -9.27
CA LEU A 42 -3.40 -0.44 -8.15
C LEU A 42 -4.74 -1.17 -8.03
N ASP A 43 -4.72 -2.37 -7.46
CA ASP A 43 -5.94 -3.15 -7.18
C ASP A 43 -6.35 -3.09 -5.70
N GLY A 44 -7.63 -3.35 -5.44
CA GLY A 44 -8.14 -3.56 -4.08
C GLY A 44 -8.81 -2.35 -3.45
N ASN A 45 -8.76 -1.15 -4.05
CA ASN A 45 -9.35 0.08 -3.49
C ASN A 45 -10.82 -0.08 -3.09
N ARG A 46 -11.63 -0.77 -3.92
CA ARG A 46 -13.05 -1.05 -3.62
C ARG A 46 -13.23 -2.04 -2.46
N ARG A 47 -12.41 -3.08 -2.39
CA ARG A 47 -12.43 -4.07 -1.29
C ARG A 47 -12.01 -3.40 0.01
N TYR A 48 -10.97 -2.57 -0.04
CA TYR A 48 -10.48 -1.78 1.08
C TYR A 48 -11.57 -0.83 1.59
N ALA A 49 -12.28 -0.11 0.71
CA ALA A 49 -13.39 0.75 1.11
C ALA A 49 -14.51 0.01 1.85
N ARG A 50 -14.87 -1.18 1.37
CA ARG A 50 -15.91 -2.03 2.01
C ARG A 50 -15.48 -2.52 3.40
N VAL A 51 -14.23 -3.00 3.53
CA VAL A 51 -13.70 -3.49 4.81
C VAL A 51 -13.59 -2.36 5.85
N ASN A 52 -13.20 -1.16 5.41
CA ASN A 52 -13.08 0.01 6.27
C ASN A 52 -14.40 0.78 6.45
N LYS A 53 -15.51 0.27 5.90
CA LYS A 53 -16.86 0.85 6.01
C LYS A 53 -16.92 2.32 5.58
N PHE A 54 -16.17 2.72 4.55
CA PHE A 54 -16.28 4.08 4.03
C PHE A 54 -17.67 4.30 3.43
N SER A 55 -18.23 5.47 3.71
CA SER A 55 -19.56 5.86 3.23
C SER A 55 -19.57 6.17 1.73
N LYS A 56 -18.42 6.45 1.12
CA LYS A 56 -18.28 6.66 -0.33
C LYS A 56 -17.13 5.83 -0.89
N LEU A 57 -17.33 5.23 -2.07
CA LEU A 57 -16.29 4.48 -2.80
C LEU A 57 -15.07 5.34 -3.14
N ILE A 58 -15.28 6.64 -3.36
CA ILE A 58 -14.22 7.60 -3.67
C ILE A 58 -13.18 7.73 -2.55
N ASP A 59 -13.56 7.46 -1.30
CA ASP A 59 -12.62 7.51 -0.17
C ASP A 59 -11.63 6.35 -0.22
N GLY A 60 -12.04 5.20 -0.80
CA GLY A 60 -11.14 4.09 -1.09
C GLY A 60 -10.12 4.41 -2.17
N HIS A 61 -10.53 5.16 -3.21
CA HIS A 61 -9.62 5.62 -4.27
C HIS A 61 -8.63 6.66 -3.76
N LYS A 62 -9.08 7.60 -2.90
CA LYS A 62 -8.18 8.55 -2.23
C LYS A 62 -7.13 7.83 -1.38
N LYS A 63 -7.53 6.83 -0.59
CA LYS A 63 -6.58 6.02 0.19
C LYS A 63 -5.62 5.22 -0.68
N GLY A 64 -6.06 4.78 -1.85
CA GLY A 64 -5.18 4.19 -2.86
C GLY A 64 -4.15 5.18 -3.41
N ALA A 65 -4.55 6.44 -3.64
CA ALA A 65 -3.64 7.51 -4.06
C ALA A 65 -2.62 7.87 -2.97
N ASP A 66 -3.05 8.02 -1.71
CA ASP A 66 -2.15 8.25 -0.57
C ASP A 66 -1.08 7.14 -0.49
N LYS A 67 -1.50 5.88 -0.71
CA LYS A 67 -0.58 4.73 -0.67
C LYS A 67 0.36 4.69 -1.87
N LEU A 68 -0.09 5.15 -3.03
CA LEU A 68 0.77 5.29 -4.21
C LEU A 68 1.85 6.35 -3.98
N GLU A 69 1.53 7.47 -3.34
CA GLU A 69 2.50 8.51 -2.98
C GLU A 69 3.61 7.95 -2.09
N GLU A 70 3.24 7.27 -1.00
CA GLU A 70 4.18 6.59 -0.10
C GLU A 70 5.05 5.54 -0.84
N PHE A 71 4.46 4.79 -1.79
CA PHE A 71 5.22 3.85 -2.61
C PHE A 71 6.24 4.54 -3.54
N MET A 72 5.88 5.70 -4.11
CA MET A 72 6.80 6.48 -4.95
C MET A 72 7.94 7.06 -4.12
N GLU A 73 7.66 7.50 -2.89
CA GLU A 73 8.69 7.93 -1.94
C GLU A 73 9.69 6.80 -1.65
N TRP A 74 9.22 5.58 -1.39
CA TRP A 74 10.11 4.42 -1.21
C TRP A 74 10.97 4.14 -2.43
N CYS A 75 10.39 4.21 -3.63
CA CYS A 75 11.14 4.01 -4.86
C CYS A 75 12.22 5.09 -5.04
N PHE A 76 11.91 6.33 -4.66
CA PHE A 76 12.86 7.43 -4.68
C PHE A 76 14.01 7.22 -3.68
N GLU A 77 13.71 6.87 -2.44
CA GLU A 77 14.71 6.57 -1.40
C GLU A 77 15.64 5.40 -1.76
N LEU A 78 15.15 4.46 -2.58
CA LEU A 78 15.90 3.30 -3.04
C LEU A 78 16.64 3.51 -4.37
N ASP A 79 16.65 4.73 -4.93
CA ASP A 79 17.24 5.06 -6.23
C ASP A 79 16.64 4.24 -7.39
N ILE A 80 15.33 3.99 -7.39
CA ILE A 80 14.61 3.29 -8.48
C ILE A 80 14.10 4.34 -9.48
N PRO A 81 14.72 4.48 -10.67
CA PRO A 81 14.45 5.62 -11.55
C PRO A 81 13.17 5.50 -12.39
N ILE A 82 12.61 4.30 -12.56
CA ILE A 82 11.46 4.08 -13.44
C ILE A 82 10.34 3.38 -12.67
N ILE A 83 9.15 3.97 -12.73
CA ILE A 83 7.92 3.40 -12.16
C ILE A 83 6.84 3.36 -13.25
N THR A 84 6.20 2.21 -13.44
CA THR A 84 5.02 2.09 -14.31
C THR A 84 3.81 1.75 -13.46
N ILE A 85 2.77 2.58 -13.57
CA ILE A 85 1.56 2.45 -12.77
C ILE A 85 0.40 2.09 -13.69
N TRP A 86 -0.24 0.96 -13.43
CA TRP A 86 -1.54 0.65 -14.01
C TRP A 86 -2.63 1.27 -13.12
N ALA A 87 -3.03 2.50 -13.45
CA ALA A 87 -4.06 3.23 -12.71
C ALA A 87 -5.49 2.90 -13.18
N PHE A 88 -5.69 2.59 -14.45
CA PHE A 88 -7.03 2.37 -15.02
C PHE A 88 -6.97 1.41 -16.23
N SER A 89 -7.88 0.43 -16.30
CA SER A 89 -8.08 -0.42 -17.48
C SER A 89 -9.25 0.09 -18.32
N ILE A 90 -9.24 -0.21 -19.63
CA ILE A 90 -10.36 0.11 -20.53
C ILE A 90 -11.65 -0.59 -20.06
N ASP A 91 -11.56 -1.75 -19.41
CA ASP A 91 -12.71 -2.46 -18.85
C ASP A 91 -13.40 -1.72 -17.70
N ASN A 92 -12.70 -0.77 -17.05
CA ASN A 92 -13.29 0.05 -15.98
C ASN A 92 -14.23 1.14 -16.52
N PHE A 93 -14.25 1.41 -17.83
CA PHE A 93 -15.21 2.35 -18.43
C PHE A 93 -16.66 1.86 -18.37
N HIS A 94 -16.91 0.57 -18.15
CA HIS A 94 -18.26 0.03 -17.99
C HIS A 94 -18.80 0.15 -16.56
N ARG A 95 -18.09 0.85 -15.66
CA ARG A 95 -18.57 1.12 -14.30
C ARG A 95 -19.59 2.26 -14.34
N SER A 96 -20.48 2.30 -13.34
CA SER A 96 -21.56 3.30 -13.24
C SER A 96 -21.02 4.73 -13.31
N GLU A 97 -21.79 5.67 -13.89
CA GLU A 97 -21.46 7.09 -14.03
C GLU A 97 -21.05 7.80 -12.73
N GLU A 98 -21.37 7.24 -11.55
CA GLU A 98 -20.91 7.77 -10.26
C GLU A 98 -19.42 7.48 -9.94
N GLU A 99 -18.74 6.59 -10.68
CA GLU A 99 -17.35 6.18 -10.47
C GLU A 99 -16.37 6.67 -11.56
N VAL A 100 -16.88 7.17 -12.71
CA VAL A 100 -16.10 7.72 -13.84
C VAL A 100 -16.18 9.24 -13.82
#